data_AF-A0A246E6B0-F1
#
_entry.id   AF-A0A246E6B0-F1
#
_cell.length_a   1.000
_cell.length_b   1.000
_cell.length_c   1.000
_cell.angle_alpha   90.00
_cell.angle_beta   90.00
_cell.angle_gamma   90.00
#
_symmetry.space_group_name_H-M   'P 1'
#
loop_
_entity.id
_entity.type
_entity.pdbx_description
1 polymer ?
#
loop_
_entity_poly.entity_id
_entity_poly.type
_entity_poly.pdbx_seq_one_letter_code
_entity_poly.pdbx_strand_id
1 'polypeptide(L)'
;MAKFQANIKNEANDDGLREKMIAINRVTKVVKGGRIMSFAALTVVGDGDGRIGMGKGKSKEVPVAVQKAMEEARRKMFKVSLKNGTLQH
;
A
#
# COMPACT_ATOMS: atom_id res chain seq x y z
N MET A 1 -20.94 5.49 -31.97
CA MET A 1 -20.40 6.78 -31.48
C MET A 1 -19.80 6.57 -30.10
N ALA A 2 -18.74 7.31 -29.80
CA ALA A 2 -17.57 6.90 -29.00
C ALA A 2 -17.84 6.41 -27.56
N LYS A 3 -17.19 5.29 -27.20
CA LYS A 3 -16.86 4.96 -25.81
C LYS A 3 -15.77 5.93 -25.36
N PHE A 4 -16.15 6.94 -24.58
CA PHE A 4 -15.19 7.81 -23.90
C PHE A 4 -14.68 7.08 -22.66
N GLN A 5 -13.68 6.23 -22.86
CA GLN A 5 -12.93 5.64 -21.76
C GLN A 5 -11.94 6.72 -21.32
N ALA A 6 -12.27 7.44 -20.26
CA ALA A 6 -11.35 8.38 -19.64
C ALA A 6 -10.12 7.58 -19.19
N ASN A 7 -9.01 7.73 -19.92
CA ASN A 7 -7.70 7.31 -19.51
C ASN A 7 -7.42 7.95 -18.15
N ILE A 8 -7.46 7.15 -17.09
CA ILE A 8 -6.86 7.50 -15.81
C ILE A 8 -5.37 7.61 -16.10
N LYS A 9 -4.90 8.83 -16.38
CA LYS A 9 -3.49 9.15 -16.33
C LYS A 9 -2.99 8.81 -14.93
N ASN A 10 -2.31 7.68 -14.79
CA ASN A 10 -1.42 7.40 -13.66
C ASN A 10 -0.20 8.32 -13.80
N GLU A 11 -0.38 9.61 -13.52
CA GLU A 11 0.74 10.50 -13.19
C GLU A 11 0.93 10.41 -11.68
N ALA A 12 1.49 9.29 -11.22
CA ALA A 12 1.95 9.12 -9.86
C ALA A 12 3.46 8.83 -9.92
N ASN A 13 4.22 9.92 -9.95
CA ASN A 13 5.64 10.04 -9.62
C ASN A 13 6.55 8.89 -10.05
N ASP A 14 7.36 9.19 -11.06
CA ASP A 14 8.49 8.41 -11.58
C ASP A 14 9.65 8.28 -10.55
N ASP A 15 9.34 7.98 -9.28
CA ASP A 15 10.30 7.88 -8.18
C ASP A 15 11.11 6.57 -8.23
N GLY A 16 10.94 5.74 -9.26
CA GLY A 16 11.57 4.42 -9.36
C GLY A 16 11.08 3.39 -8.33
N LEU A 17 10.01 3.70 -7.61
CA LEU A 17 9.49 2.87 -6.52
C LEU A 17 8.54 1.78 -7.03
N ARG A 18 8.83 0.54 -6.67
CA ARG A 18 7.99 -0.62 -6.93
C ARG A 18 7.01 -0.82 -5.79
N GLU A 19 5.73 -0.78 -6.12
CA GLU A 19 4.64 -1.00 -5.15
C GLU A 19 4.11 -2.44 -5.29
N LYS A 20 3.91 -3.13 -4.17
CA LYS A 20 3.33 -4.48 -4.13
C LYS A 20 2.26 -4.57 -3.06
N MET A 21 1.06 -4.99 -3.44
CA MET A 21 0.01 -5.37 -2.50
C MET A 21 0.28 -6.77 -1.93
N ILE A 22 0.26 -6.88 -0.61
CA ILE A 22 0.49 -8.16 0.07
C ILE A 22 -0.84 -8.83 0.39
N ALA A 23 -1.74 -8.09 1.07
CA ALA A 23 -3.00 -8.65 1.53
C ALA A 23 -4.08 -7.58 1.66
N ILE A 24 -5.31 -7.97 1.41
CA ILE A 24 -6.51 -7.19 1.71
C ILE A 24 -7.41 -8.07 2.56
N ASN A 25 -7.59 -7.66 3.81
CA ASN A 25 -8.36 -8.41 4.80
C ASN A 25 -9.64 -7.66 5.14
N ARG A 26 -10.78 -8.35 5.10
CA ARG A 26 -12.02 -7.83 5.66
C ARG A 26 -11.98 -8.01 7.19
N VAL A 27 -11.94 -6.89 7.91
CA VAL A 27 -11.90 -6.84 9.39
C VAL A 27 -13.20 -6.24 9.92
N THR A 28 -13.60 -6.63 11.14
CA THR A 28 -14.91 -6.24 11.69
C THR A 28 -14.78 -5.79 13.14
N LYS A 29 -15.45 -4.68 13.50
CA LYS A 29 -15.64 -4.24 14.89
C LYS A 29 -17.06 -4.61 15.33
N VAL A 30 -17.18 -5.37 16.42
CA VAL A 30 -18.48 -5.70 17.01
C VAL A 30 -18.90 -4.58 17.96
N VAL A 31 -20.17 -4.18 17.89
CA VAL A 31 -20.81 -3.19 18.76
C VAL A 31 -22.17 -3.73 19.23
N LYS A 32 -22.82 -3.07 20.20
CA LYS A 32 -24.10 -3.52 20.75
C LYS A 32 -25.20 -3.72 19.69
N GLY A 33 -25.18 -2.94 18.60
CA GLY A 33 -26.15 -3.02 17.51
C GLY A 33 -25.74 -3.86 16.29
N GLY A 34 -24.60 -4.56 16.34
CA GLY A 34 -24.18 -5.43 15.24
C GLY A 34 -22.68 -5.38 14.93
N ARG A 35 -22.34 -5.58 13.65
CA ARG A 35 -20.97 -5.73 13.18
C ARG A 35 -20.64 -4.67 12.12
N ILE A 36 -19.71 -3.79 12.42
CA ILE A 36 -19.21 -2.78 11.47
C ILE A 36 -17.99 -3.34 10.76
N MET A 37 -18.11 -3.57 9.46
CA MET A 37 -17.02 -4.08 8.63
C MET A 37 -16.14 -2.95 8.08
N SER A 38 -14.90 -3.28 7.80
CA SER A 38 -13.92 -2.42 7.12
C SER A 38 -12.89 -3.31 6.42
N PHE A 39 -12.16 -2.76 5.46
CA PHE A 39 -11.06 -3.43 4.80
C PHE A 39 -9.74 -2.90 5.32
N ALA A 40 -8.84 -3.81 5.66
CA ALA A 40 -7.45 -3.51 5.99
C ALA A 40 -6.58 -3.93 4.81
N ALA A 41 -5.81 -3.00 4.25
CA ALA A 41 -4.85 -3.25 3.19
C ALA A 41 -3.44 -3.23 3.76
N LEU A 42 -2.61 -4.17 3.34
CA LEU A 42 -1.17 -4.23 3.64
C LEU A 42 -0.40 -4.10 2.33
N THR A 43 0.47 -3.09 2.27
CA THR A 43 1.24 -2.75 1.06
C THR A 43 2.69 -2.54 1.43
N VAL A 44 3.58 -2.90 0.50
CA VAL A 44 5.01 -2.62 0.56
C VAL A 44 5.43 -1.82 -0.67
N VAL A 45 6.33 -0.88 -0.46
CA VAL A 45 6.93 -0.03 -1.49
C VAL A 45 8.44 -0.10 -1.35
N GLY A 46 9.19 -0.17 -2.45
CA GLY A 46 10.66 -0.15 -2.39
C GLY A 46 11.32 0.00 -3.75
N ASP A 47 12.58 0.41 -3.75
CA ASP A 47 13.40 0.59 -4.96
C ASP A 47 14.12 -0.70 -5.40
N GLY A 48 14.20 -1.70 -4.52
CA GLY A 48 14.94 -2.94 -4.76
C GLY A 48 16.41 -2.87 -4.38
N ASP A 49 16.93 -1.67 -4.08
CA ASP A 49 18.31 -1.38 -3.70
C ASP A 49 18.44 -1.13 -2.18
N GLY A 50 17.61 -1.83 -1.42
CA GLY A 50 17.63 -1.81 0.04
C GLY A 50 16.79 -0.71 0.68
N ARG A 51 16.08 0.16 -0.07
CA ARG A 51 15.04 1.01 0.53
C ARG A 51 13.70 0.33 0.44
N ILE A 52 13.05 0.19 1.58
CA ILE A 52 11.76 -0.46 1.70
C ILE A 52 10.88 0.28 2.70
N GLY A 53 9.59 0.35 2.43
CA GLY A 53 8.57 0.90 3.30
C GLY A 53 7.36 -0.03 3.32
N MET A 54 6.78 -0.22 4.50
CA MET A 54 5.55 -0.97 4.70
C MET A 54 4.47 -0.03 5.22
N GLY A 55 3.24 -0.22 4.73
CA GLY A 55 2.10 0.58 5.15
C GLY A 55 0.84 -0.25 5.31
N LYS A 56 -0.02 0.17 6.23
CA LYS A 56 -1.28 -0.50 6.55
C LYS A 56 -2.42 0.50 6.58
N GLY A 57 -3.29 0.41 5.59
CA GLY A 57 -4.49 1.24 5.53
C GLY A 57 -5.72 0.51 6.04
N LYS A 58 -6.65 1.25 6.66
CA LYS A 58 -7.99 0.74 6.98
C LYS A 58 -9.06 1.75 6.56
N SER A 59 -10.07 1.27 5.85
CA SER A 59 -11.23 2.08 5.47
C SER A 59 -12.48 1.23 5.27
N LYS A 60 -13.64 1.87 5.13
CA LYS A 60 -14.89 1.18 4.77
C LYS A 60 -14.86 0.65 3.33
N GLU A 61 -14.11 1.33 2.47
CA GLU A 61 -13.94 0.99 1.06
C GLU A 61 -12.51 0.51 0.78
N VAL A 62 -12.38 -0.45 -0.14
CA VAL A 62 -11.10 -1.02 -0.55
C VAL A 62 -10.15 0.03 -1.18
N PRO A 63 -10.55 0.84 -2.19
CA PRO A 63 -9.61 1.78 -2.83
C PRO A 63 -9.03 2.80 -1.85
N VAL A 64 -9.86 3.32 -0.94
CA VAL A 64 -9.43 4.26 0.11
C VAL A 64 -8.50 3.59 1.12
N ALA A 65 -8.72 2.31 1.44
CA ALA A 65 -7.82 1.57 2.32
C ALA A 65 -6.44 1.35 1.66
N VAL A 66 -6.41 1.05 0.35
CA VAL A 66 -5.17 0.87 -0.42
C VAL A 66 -4.41 2.20 -0.51
N GLN A 67 -5.08 3.30 -0.83
CA GLN A 67 -4.44 4.62 -0.91
C GLN A 67 -3.78 5.02 0.42
N LYS A 68 -4.46 4.81 1.54
CA LYS A 68 -3.90 5.05 2.88
C LYS A 68 -2.70 4.16 3.17
N ALA A 69 -2.74 2.89 2.76
CA ALA A 69 -1.62 1.97 2.91
C ALA A 69 -0.39 2.43 2.09
N MET A 70 -0.60 2.88 0.85
CA MET A 70 0.46 3.37 -0.02
C MET A 70 1.10 4.66 0.49
N GLU A 71 0.30 5.64 0.94
CA GLU A 71 0.83 6.86 1.56
C GLU A 71 1.66 6.55 2.81
N GLU A 72 1.17 5.68 3.68
CA GLU A 72 1.90 5.29 4.88
C GLU A 72 3.20 4.56 4.54
N ALA A 73 3.18 3.66 3.56
CA ALA A 73 4.36 2.92 3.11
C ALA A 73 5.44 3.86 2.57
N ARG A 74 5.05 4.88 1.77
CA ARG A 74 5.98 5.89 1.25
C ARG A 74 6.58 6.76 2.36
N ARG A 75 5.80 7.13 3.37
CA ARG A 75 6.29 7.90 4.53
C ARG A 75 7.21 7.10 5.45
N LYS A 76 7.02 5.78 5.55
CA LYS A 76 7.78 4.87 6.43
C LYS A 76 8.93 4.16 5.70
N MET A 77 9.45 4.75 4.64
CA MET A 77 10.58 4.16 3.92
C MET A 77 11.85 4.27 4.77
N PHE A 78 12.57 3.16 4.88
CA PHE A 78 13.85 3.10 5.56
C PHE A 78 14.86 2.32 4.71
N LYS A 79 16.15 2.61 4.91
CA LYS A 79 17.24 1.93 4.22
C LYS A 79 17.75 0.77 5.07
N VAL A 80 17.79 -0.40 4.48
CA VAL A 80 18.39 -1.62 5.05
C VAL A 80 19.87 -1.65 4.66
N SER A 81 20.75 -1.90 5.63
CA SER A 81 22.18 -2.12 5.37
C SER A 81 22.38 -3.49 4.75
N LEU A 82 22.67 -3.52 3.45
CA LEU A 82 22.97 -4.72 2.68
C LEU A 82 24.45 -4.71 2.28
N LYS A 83 25.15 -5.84 2.45
CA LYS A 83 26.50 -6.07 1.94
C LYS A 83 26.42 -7.11 0.83
N ASN A 84 26.72 -6.74 -0.40
CA ASN A 84 26.62 -7.62 -1.59
C ASN A 84 25.25 -8.34 -1.72
N GLY A 85 24.16 -7.66 -1.34
CA GLY A 85 22.80 -8.23 -1.38
C GLY A 85 22.45 -9.16 -0.21
N THR A 86 23.35 -9.40 0.75
CA THR A 86 23.06 -10.13 1.98
C THR A 86 23.07 -9.21 3.21
N LEU A 87 22.55 -9.71 4.33
CA LEU A 87 22.56 -9.01 5.61
C LEU A 87 23.98 -8.97 6.19
N GLN A 88 24.32 -7.84 6.81
CA GLN A 88 25.58 -7.67 7.53
C GLN A 88 25.49 -8.35 8.91
N HIS A 89 26.48 -9.17 9.29
CA HIS A 89 26.71 -9.66 10.65
C HIS A 89 28.00 -9.05 11.21
#